data_AF-A0A7S4GQ98-F1
#
_entry.id   AF-A0A7S4GQ98-F1
#
_cell.length_a   1.000
_cell.length_b   1.000
_cell.length_c   1.000
_cell.angle_alpha   90.00
_cell.angle_beta   90.00
_cell.angle_gamma   90.00
#
_symmetry.space_group_name_H-M   'P 1'
#
loop_
_entity.id
_entity.type
_entity.pdbx_description
1 polymer ?
#
loop_
_entity_poly.entity_id
_entity_poly.type
_entity_poly.pdbx_seq_one_letter_code
_entity_poly.pdbx_strand_id
1 'polypeptide(L)'
;KYKPSAPDSRQATSSVMSSLLERASGIAASAAAAVGEGVNMAKDRVNTTVEGNKMLSDGGPPMEAKILTKAACQSAVQIDAIALGQLEAACKQYTEAAQLLEKQSSDASVTSANTAEETAEFAALAAKYRERATAMEVVITTLKQSVAPTTPAMSLAESDARQILILKGKAVDVGTQVKQVADQAIVDVK
;
A
#
# COMPACT_ATOMS: atom_id res chain seq x y z
N LYS A 1 36.48 -35.77 50.28
CA LYS A 1 36.10 -34.44 50.80
C LYS A 1 36.72 -33.39 49.90
N TYR A 2 35.96 -32.85 48.95
CA TYR A 2 36.38 -31.73 48.10
C TYR A 2 35.28 -30.67 48.19
N LYS A 3 35.60 -29.49 48.73
CA LYS A 3 34.70 -28.33 48.78
C LYS A 3 35.04 -27.44 47.59
N PRO A 4 34.14 -27.22 46.62
CA PRO A 4 34.39 -26.27 45.55
C PRO A 4 34.44 -24.84 46.10
N SER A 5 35.45 -24.07 45.72
CA SER A 5 35.62 -22.65 46.08
C SER A 5 34.60 -21.80 45.33
N ALA A 6 33.92 -20.91 46.06
CA ALA A 6 32.93 -20.00 45.50
C ALA A 6 33.60 -19.00 44.52
N PRO A 7 32.98 -18.72 43.36
CA PRO A 7 33.51 -17.76 42.40
C PRO A 7 33.52 -16.33 42.96
N ASP A 8 34.61 -15.62 42.69
CA ASP A 8 34.89 -14.27 43.16
C ASP A 8 33.99 -13.25 42.46
N SER A 9 32.94 -12.81 43.17
CA SER A 9 31.89 -11.90 42.69
C SER A 9 32.38 -10.53 42.17
N ARG A 10 33.67 -10.21 42.37
CA ARG A 10 34.28 -8.93 41.92
C ARG A 10 34.66 -8.90 40.44
N GLN A 11 34.76 -10.03 39.75
CA GLN A 11 35.05 -10.05 38.30
C GLN A 11 33.80 -9.88 37.42
N ALA A 12 32.60 -10.13 37.96
CA ALA A 12 31.36 -10.10 37.18
C ALA A 12 30.80 -8.69 36.95
N THR A 13 31.12 -7.71 37.80
CA THR A 13 30.57 -6.34 37.69
C THR A 13 31.31 -5.47 36.68
N SER A 14 32.60 -5.76 36.41
CA SER A 14 33.43 -5.00 35.46
C SER A 14 33.08 -5.28 33.98
N SER A 15 32.75 -6.53 33.63
CA SER A 15 32.44 -6.89 32.24
C SER A 15 31.06 -6.40 31.78
N VAL A 16 30.10 -6.30 32.70
CA VAL A 16 28.75 -5.81 32.39
C VAL A 16 28.76 -4.30 32.11
N MET A 17 29.57 -3.53 32.83
CA MET A 17 29.66 -2.08 32.58
C MET A 17 30.40 -1.76 31.28
N SER A 18 31.44 -2.55 30.95
CA SER A 18 32.22 -2.40 29.72
C SER A 18 31.40 -2.73 28.47
N SER A 19 30.60 -3.80 28.52
CA SER A 19 29.68 -4.17 27.42
C SER A 19 28.50 -3.20 27.25
N LEU A 20 28.10 -2.48 28.31
CA LEU A 20 27.11 -1.41 28.23
C LEU A 20 27.67 -0.14 27.57
N LEU A 21 28.92 0.23 27.90
CA LEU A 21 29.61 1.36 27.27
C LEU A 21 29.90 1.13 25.78
N GLU A 22 30.27 -0.10 25.41
CA GLU A 22 30.51 -0.49 24.01
C GLU A 22 29.22 -0.55 23.18
N ARG A 23 28.09 -0.95 23.80
CA ARG A 23 26.77 -0.86 23.17
C ARG A 23 26.28 0.58 23.02
N ALA A 24 26.54 1.44 24.00
CA ALA A 24 26.16 2.85 23.95
C ALA A 24 26.95 3.63 22.88
N SER A 25 28.25 3.35 22.70
CA SER A 25 29.05 3.95 21.64
C SER A 25 28.65 3.46 20.23
N GLY A 26 28.27 2.19 20.10
CA GLY A 26 27.71 1.64 18.85
C GLY A 26 26.38 2.28 18.42
N ILE A 27 25.50 2.61 19.38
CA ILE A 27 24.22 3.29 19.12
C ILE A 27 24.42 4.76 18.73
N ALA A 28 25.40 5.45 19.31
CA ALA A 28 25.72 6.82 18.93
C ALA A 28 26.35 6.91 17.52
N ALA A 29 27.19 5.95 17.15
CA ALA A 29 27.78 5.87 15.82
C ALA A 29 26.75 5.53 14.73
N SER A 30 25.79 4.62 15.01
CA SER A 30 24.71 4.30 14.07
C SER A 30 23.70 5.45 13.91
N ALA A 31 23.43 6.20 14.98
CA ALA A 31 22.62 7.41 14.90
C ALA A 31 23.32 8.52 14.09
N ALA A 32 24.63 8.72 14.27
CA ALA A 32 25.38 9.71 13.49
C ALA A 32 25.51 9.32 12.00
N ALA A 33 25.67 8.03 11.69
CA ALA A 33 25.67 7.52 10.32
C ALA A 33 24.29 7.69 9.66
N ALA A 34 23.20 7.38 10.38
CA ALA A 34 21.83 7.58 9.90
C ALA A 34 21.50 9.06 9.65
N VAL A 35 22.03 9.98 10.47
CA VAL A 35 21.93 11.42 10.24
C VAL A 35 22.74 11.86 9.02
N GLY A 36 23.95 11.32 8.82
CA GLY A 36 24.78 11.61 7.65
C GLY A 36 24.17 11.12 6.33
N GLU A 37 23.65 9.89 6.31
CA GLU A 37 22.94 9.32 5.17
C GLU A 37 21.65 10.10 4.86
N GLY A 38 20.87 10.45 5.89
CA GLY A 38 19.69 11.28 5.73
C GLY A 38 19.97 12.67 5.15
N VAL A 39 21.07 13.31 5.56
CA VAL A 39 21.49 14.61 5.00
C VAL A 39 21.92 14.49 3.54
N ASN A 40 22.64 13.43 3.17
CA ASN A 40 23.05 13.22 1.78
C ASN A 40 21.84 12.92 0.88
N MET A 41 20.92 12.06 1.33
CA MET A 41 19.65 11.83 0.63
C MET A 41 18.85 13.12 0.45
N ALA A 42 18.77 13.96 1.48
CA ALA A 42 18.08 15.25 1.38
C ALA A 42 18.74 16.18 0.35
N LYS A 43 20.08 16.26 0.33
CA LYS A 43 20.82 17.03 -0.68
C LYS A 43 20.59 16.49 -2.08
N ASP A 44 20.64 15.18 -2.27
CA ASP A 44 20.38 14.54 -3.55
C ASP A 44 18.97 14.85 -4.04
N ARG A 45 17.96 14.81 -3.17
CA ARG A 45 16.58 15.17 -3.50
C ARG A 45 16.41 16.64 -3.87
N VAL A 46 17.13 17.55 -3.20
CA VAL A 46 17.16 18.96 -3.58
C VAL A 46 17.79 19.13 -4.96
N ASN A 47 18.91 18.46 -5.23
CA ASN A 47 19.57 18.51 -6.53
C ASN A 47 18.67 17.98 -7.65
N THR A 48 18.01 16.82 -7.46
CA THR A 48 17.08 16.27 -8.45
C THR A 48 15.87 17.17 -8.68
N THR A 49 15.39 17.85 -7.63
CA THR A 49 14.29 18.82 -7.74
C THR A 49 14.71 20.06 -8.53
N VAL A 50 15.92 20.57 -8.29
CA VAL A 50 16.49 21.69 -9.06
C VAL A 50 16.66 21.30 -10.54
N GLU A 51 17.17 20.10 -10.82
CA GLU A 51 17.27 19.57 -12.17
C GLU A 51 15.89 19.42 -12.84
N GLY A 52 14.90 18.91 -12.13
CA GLY A 52 13.52 18.81 -12.61
C GLY A 52 12.93 20.19 -12.94
N ASN A 53 13.12 21.19 -12.07
CA ASN A 53 12.67 22.55 -12.34
C ASN A 53 13.39 23.19 -13.52
N LYS A 54 14.71 22.95 -13.64
CA LYS A 54 15.52 23.42 -14.78
C LYS A 54 15.04 22.78 -16.08
N MET A 55 14.79 21.46 -16.08
CA MET A 55 14.26 20.73 -17.22
C MET A 55 12.95 21.36 -17.73
N LEU A 56 12.03 21.73 -16.83
CA LEU A 56 10.79 22.42 -17.20
C LEU A 56 11.04 23.84 -17.73
N SER A 57 11.95 24.58 -17.10
CA SER A 57 12.24 25.97 -17.48
C SER A 57 12.93 26.08 -18.84
N ASP A 58 13.93 25.24 -19.08
CA ASP A 58 14.70 25.22 -20.33
C ASP A 58 13.90 24.57 -21.47
N GLY A 59 13.14 23.51 -21.17
CA GLY A 59 12.38 22.74 -22.16
C GLY A 59 11.02 23.32 -22.52
N GLY A 60 10.47 24.23 -21.70
CA GLY A 60 9.21 24.91 -21.96
C GLY A 60 7.99 23.97 -22.14
N PRO A 61 6.94 24.42 -22.84
CA PRO A 61 5.70 23.64 -23.01
C PRO A 61 5.87 22.23 -23.60
N PRO A 62 6.77 21.97 -24.57
CA PRO A 62 6.99 20.60 -25.06
C PRO A 62 7.50 19.63 -23.98
N MET A 63 8.36 20.10 -23.07
CA MET A 63 8.84 19.28 -21.96
C MET A 63 7.76 19.03 -20.92
N GLU A 64 6.93 20.04 -20.61
CA GLU A 64 5.74 19.85 -19.76
C GLU A 64 4.83 18.76 -20.34
N ALA A 65 4.50 18.86 -21.63
CA ALA A 65 3.63 17.89 -22.31
C ALA A 65 4.21 16.46 -22.29
N LYS A 66 5.53 16.33 -22.50
CA LYS A 66 6.23 15.03 -22.39
C LYS A 66 6.08 14.43 -20.99
N ILE A 67 6.35 15.21 -19.93
CA ILE A 67 6.25 14.72 -18.55
C ILE A 67 4.81 14.36 -18.20
N LEU A 68 3.83 15.21 -18.56
CA LEU A 68 2.41 14.93 -18.34
C LEU A 68 1.96 13.65 -19.04
N THR A 69 2.42 13.41 -20.26
CA THR A 69 2.10 12.18 -21.01
C THR A 69 2.64 10.95 -20.28
N LYS A 70 3.91 10.96 -19.87
CA LYS A 70 4.50 9.84 -19.10
C LYS A 70 3.77 9.63 -17.78
N ALA A 71 3.48 10.71 -17.06
CA ALA A 71 2.75 10.68 -15.80
C ALA A 71 1.33 10.09 -15.98
N ALA A 72 0.63 10.46 -17.05
CA ALA A 72 -0.69 9.92 -17.36
C ALA A 72 -0.65 8.41 -17.63
N CYS A 73 0.34 7.92 -18.40
CA CYS A 73 0.51 6.48 -18.62
C CYS A 73 0.76 5.71 -17.32
N GLN A 74 1.66 6.21 -16.47
CA GLN A 74 1.93 5.59 -15.17
C GLN A 74 0.72 5.64 -14.24
N SER A 75 -0.01 6.76 -14.25
CA SER A 75 -1.24 6.94 -13.47
C SER A 75 -2.32 5.96 -13.90
N ALA A 76 -2.50 5.75 -15.21
CA ALA A 76 -3.48 4.81 -15.73
C ALA A 76 -3.20 3.38 -15.25
N VAL A 77 -1.94 2.92 -15.34
CA VAL A 77 -1.54 1.59 -14.86
C VAL A 77 -1.67 1.46 -13.34
N GLN A 78 -1.35 2.52 -12.60
CA GLN A 78 -1.53 2.54 -11.15
C GLN A 78 -3.02 2.45 -10.75
N ILE A 79 -3.89 3.22 -11.42
CA ILE A 79 -5.34 3.18 -11.18
C ILE A 79 -5.90 1.80 -11.51
N ASP A 80 -5.48 1.20 -12.64
CA ASP A 80 -5.88 -0.15 -13.04
C ASP A 80 -5.51 -1.19 -11.97
N ALA A 81 -4.27 -1.16 -11.48
CA ALA A 81 -3.83 -2.06 -10.40
C ALA A 81 -4.63 -1.87 -9.10
N ILE A 82 -4.92 -0.61 -8.72
CA ILE A 82 -5.76 -0.31 -7.54
C ILE A 82 -7.18 -0.84 -7.74
N ALA A 83 -7.79 -0.60 -8.91
CA ALA A 83 -9.14 -1.04 -9.23
C ALA A 83 -9.24 -2.57 -9.21
N LEU A 84 -8.25 -3.27 -9.77
CA LEU A 84 -8.17 -4.72 -9.72
C LEU A 84 -8.09 -5.24 -8.28
N GLY A 85 -7.22 -4.65 -7.44
CA GLY A 85 -7.12 -5.03 -6.03
C GLY A 85 -8.39 -4.76 -5.22
N GLN A 86 -9.10 -3.67 -5.52
CA GLN A 86 -10.41 -3.37 -4.92
C GLN A 86 -11.48 -4.38 -5.35
N LEU A 87 -11.47 -4.80 -6.62
CA LEU A 87 -12.38 -5.81 -7.15
C LEU A 87 -12.14 -7.18 -6.51
N GLU A 88 -10.87 -7.57 -6.31
CA GLU A 88 -10.49 -8.79 -5.59
C GLU A 88 -10.97 -8.77 -4.14
N ALA A 89 -10.75 -7.65 -3.43
CA ALA A 89 -11.20 -7.48 -2.06
C ALA A 89 -12.73 -7.59 -1.95
N ALA A 90 -13.46 -6.97 -2.88
CA ALA A 90 -14.92 -7.07 -2.95
C ALA A 90 -15.36 -8.51 -3.24
N CYS A 91 -14.77 -9.18 -4.25
CA CYS A 91 -15.08 -10.57 -4.59
C CYS A 91 -14.92 -11.50 -3.37
N LYS A 92 -13.82 -11.33 -2.63
CA LYS A 92 -13.55 -12.06 -1.39
C LYS A 92 -14.63 -11.81 -0.34
N GLN A 93 -14.99 -10.55 -0.08
CA GLN A 93 -16.04 -10.20 0.90
C GLN A 93 -17.42 -10.76 0.52
N TYR A 94 -17.81 -10.69 -0.76
CA TYR A 94 -19.06 -11.30 -1.23
C TYR A 94 -19.05 -12.82 -1.07
N THR A 95 -17.91 -13.46 -1.33
CA THR A 95 -17.73 -14.91 -1.15
C THR A 95 -17.85 -15.32 0.31
N GLU A 96 -17.15 -14.62 1.21
CA GLU A 96 -17.21 -14.85 2.66
C GLU A 96 -18.62 -14.62 3.21
N ALA A 97 -19.30 -13.54 2.81
CA ALA A 97 -20.67 -13.27 3.20
C ALA A 97 -21.64 -14.36 2.71
N ALA A 98 -21.50 -14.83 1.46
CA ALA A 98 -22.30 -15.94 0.95
C ALA A 98 -22.09 -17.21 1.79
N GLN A 99 -20.84 -17.56 2.12
CA GLN A 99 -20.54 -18.74 2.96
C GLN A 99 -21.15 -18.65 4.36
N LEU A 100 -21.10 -17.46 4.98
CA LEU A 100 -21.71 -17.24 6.29
C LEU A 100 -23.23 -17.38 6.24
N LEU A 101 -23.88 -16.79 5.23
CA LEU A 101 -25.33 -16.91 5.02
C LEU A 101 -25.74 -18.37 4.78
N GLU A 102 -24.99 -19.12 3.98
CA GLU A 102 -25.26 -20.54 3.77
C GLU A 102 -25.17 -21.33 5.04
N LYS A 103 -24.10 -21.14 5.81
CA LYS A 103 -23.93 -21.80 7.10
C LYS A 103 -25.13 -21.54 8.00
N GLN A 104 -25.61 -20.29 8.08
CA GLN A 104 -26.80 -19.94 8.86
C GLN A 104 -28.09 -20.62 8.33
N SER A 105 -28.17 -20.86 7.03
CA SER A 105 -29.35 -21.47 6.40
C SER A 105 -29.36 -23.00 6.38
N SER A 106 -28.21 -23.68 6.44
CA SER A 106 -28.09 -25.13 6.21
C SER A 106 -27.48 -25.93 7.36
N ASP A 107 -26.73 -25.31 8.27
CA ASP A 107 -26.08 -26.02 9.38
C ASP A 107 -27.02 -26.10 10.59
N ALA A 108 -27.56 -27.30 10.83
CA ALA A 108 -28.51 -27.56 11.90
C ALA A 108 -28.02 -27.15 13.30
N SER A 109 -26.70 -27.01 13.52
CA SER A 109 -26.15 -26.56 14.79
C SER A 109 -26.39 -25.07 15.07
N VAL A 110 -26.60 -24.25 14.03
CA VAL A 110 -26.82 -22.81 14.12
C VAL A 110 -28.23 -22.38 13.69
N THR A 111 -28.92 -23.15 12.86
CA THR A 111 -30.28 -22.79 12.38
C THR A 111 -31.31 -22.70 13.50
N SER A 112 -31.06 -23.29 14.67
CA SER A 112 -31.98 -23.23 15.83
C SER A 112 -32.22 -21.82 16.37
N ALA A 113 -31.34 -20.87 16.05
CA ALA A 113 -31.48 -19.45 16.42
C ALA A 113 -32.29 -18.64 15.40
N ASN A 114 -32.57 -19.18 14.21
CA ASN A 114 -33.22 -18.48 13.11
C ASN A 114 -34.70 -18.89 13.00
N THR A 115 -35.54 -17.96 12.56
CA THR A 115 -36.90 -18.27 12.10
C THR A 115 -36.87 -19.00 10.75
N ALA A 116 -38.00 -19.61 10.36
CA ALA A 116 -38.12 -20.25 9.06
C ALA A 116 -37.99 -19.22 7.92
N GLU A 117 -38.55 -18.02 8.13
CA GLU A 117 -38.49 -16.89 7.22
C GLU A 117 -37.05 -16.40 7.03
N GLU A 118 -36.29 -16.19 8.12
CA GLU A 118 -34.87 -15.79 8.06
C GLU A 118 -34.01 -16.85 7.39
N THR A 119 -34.27 -18.14 7.67
CA THR A 119 -33.54 -19.25 7.02
C THR A 119 -33.72 -19.22 5.51
N ALA A 120 -34.96 -19.00 5.03
CA ALA A 120 -35.25 -18.88 3.61
C ALA A 120 -34.62 -17.62 2.99
N GLU A 121 -34.66 -16.49 3.71
CA GLU A 121 -34.03 -15.24 3.29
C GLU A 121 -32.50 -15.37 3.16
N PHE A 122 -31.83 -15.97 4.16
CA PHE A 122 -30.39 -16.19 4.13
C PHE A 122 -29.98 -17.11 2.98
N ALA A 123 -30.73 -18.17 2.71
CA ALA A 123 -30.48 -19.03 1.54
C ALA A 123 -30.60 -18.24 0.22
N ALA A 124 -31.63 -17.38 0.10
CA ALA A 124 -31.82 -16.57 -1.10
C ALA A 124 -30.71 -15.50 -1.26
N LEU A 125 -30.29 -14.85 -0.18
CA LEU A 125 -29.20 -13.87 -0.18
C LEU A 125 -27.86 -14.53 -0.49
N ALA A 126 -27.57 -15.70 0.09
CA ALA A 126 -26.36 -16.46 -0.19
C ALA A 126 -26.19 -16.70 -1.70
N ALA A 127 -27.25 -17.14 -2.38
CA ALA A 127 -27.24 -17.35 -3.81
C ALA A 127 -26.91 -16.07 -4.60
N LYS A 128 -27.55 -14.94 -4.26
CA LYS A 128 -27.30 -13.64 -4.91
C LYS A 128 -25.88 -13.13 -4.68
N TYR A 129 -25.35 -13.25 -3.46
CA TYR A 129 -23.99 -12.84 -3.12
C TYR A 129 -22.96 -13.69 -3.89
N ARG A 130 -23.20 -14.99 -4.01
CA ARG A 130 -22.36 -15.89 -4.81
C ARG A 130 -22.42 -15.57 -6.30
N GLU A 131 -23.60 -15.30 -6.84
CA GLU A 131 -23.77 -14.87 -8.22
C GLU A 131 -22.93 -13.62 -8.49
N ARG A 132 -23.00 -12.63 -7.58
CA ARG A 132 -22.19 -11.41 -7.68
C ARG A 132 -20.69 -11.66 -7.59
N ALA A 133 -20.25 -12.47 -6.63
CA ALA A 133 -18.84 -12.87 -6.51
C ALA A 133 -18.33 -13.57 -7.78
N THR A 134 -19.14 -14.48 -8.34
CA THR A 134 -18.79 -15.20 -9.58
C THR A 134 -18.62 -14.23 -10.76
N ALA A 135 -19.52 -13.24 -10.89
CA ALA A 135 -19.39 -12.21 -11.91
C ALA A 135 -18.11 -11.37 -11.74
N MET A 136 -17.74 -11.03 -10.50
CA MET A 136 -16.48 -10.33 -10.21
C MET A 136 -15.27 -11.19 -10.57
N GLU A 137 -15.28 -12.48 -10.23
CA GLU A 137 -14.19 -13.42 -10.53
C GLU A 137 -13.92 -13.53 -12.03
N VAL A 138 -14.97 -13.55 -12.86
CA VAL A 138 -14.85 -13.54 -14.33
C VAL A 138 -14.14 -12.27 -14.81
N VAL A 139 -14.51 -11.10 -14.27
CA VAL A 139 -13.88 -9.83 -14.62
C VAL A 139 -12.41 -9.81 -14.17
N ILE A 140 -12.12 -10.21 -12.93
CA ILE A 140 -10.76 -10.32 -12.38
C ILE A 140 -9.90 -11.22 -13.29
N THR A 141 -10.42 -12.39 -13.65
CA THR A 141 -9.72 -13.34 -14.52
C THR A 141 -9.43 -12.74 -15.89
N THR A 142 -10.43 -12.08 -16.48
CA THR A 142 -10.29 -11.42 -17.80
C THR A 142 -9.21 -10.33 -17.77
N LEU A 143 -9.21 -9.48 -16.73
CA LEU A 143 -8.23 -8.42 -16.58
C LEU A 143 -6.82 -8.97 -16.33
N LYS A 144 -6.67 -9.98 -15.48
CA LYS A 144 -5.37 -10.63 -15.21
C LYS A 144 -4.77 -11.36 -16.40
N GLN A 145 -5.60 -11.88 -17.30
CA GLN A 145 -5.14 -12.52 -18.53
C GLN A 145 -4.69 -11.50 -19.57
N SER A 146 -5.16 -10.26 -19.48
CA SER A 146 -4.68 -9.17 -20.33
C SER A 146 -3.30 -8.70 -19.86
N VAL A 147 -2.37 -8.52 -20.81
CA VAL A 147 -1.05 -7.97 -20.50
C VAL A 147 -1.21 -6.50 -20.16
N ALA A 148 -0.86 -6.11 -18.93
CA ALA A 148 -0.87 -4.71 -18.51
C ALA A 148 0.02 -3.88 -19.46
N PRO A 149 -0.43 -2.69 -19.90
CA PRO A 149 0.38 -1.82 -20.76
C PRO A 149 1.71 -1.45 -20.10
N THR A 150 2.79 -1.47 -20.87
CA THR A 150 4.09 -0.98 -20.40
C THR A 150 4.06 0.54 -20.27
N THR A 151 4.55 1.08 -19.16
CA THR A 151 4.65 2.52 -18.96
C THR A 151 6.01 3.05 -19.40
N PRO A 152 6.09 4.25 -20.00
CA PRO A 152 7.38 4.89 -20.25
C PRO A 152 8.10 5.17 -18.93
N ALA A 153 9.40 4.86 -18.88
CA ALA A 153 10.23 5.15 -17.72
C ALA A 153 10.32 6.66 -17.48
N MET A 154 10.28 7.06 -16.20
CA MET A 154 10.58 8.42 -15.77
C MET A 154 11.90 8.44 -15.01
N SER A 155 12.77 9.42 -15.31
CA SER A 155 13.94 9.69 -14.47
C SER A 155 13.52 10.35 -13.15
N LEU A 156 14.45 10.42 -12.18
CA LEU A 156 14.19 11.12 -10.91
C LEU A 156 13.84 12.61 -11.14
N ALA A 157 14.57 13.28 -12.03
CA ALA A 157 14.28 14.67 -12.40
C ALA A 157 12.91 14.82 -13.09
N GLU A 158 12.50 13.88 -13.95
CA GLU A 158 11.15 13.89 -14.56
C GLU A 158 10.05 13.67 -13.50
N SER A 159 10.31 12.83 -12.48
CA SER A 159 9.41 12.62 -11.35
C SER A 159 9.25 13.88 -10.49
N ASP A 160 10.34 14.56 -10.18
CA ASP A 160 10.29 15.82 -9.42
C ASP A 160 9.63 16.95 -10.23
N ALA A 161 9.90 16.99 -11.54
CA ALA A 161 9.23 17.90 -12.45
C ALA A 161 7.71 17.63 -12.51
N ARG A 162 7.27 16.37 -12.51
CA ARG A 162 5.85 16.01 -12.36
C ARG A 162 5.28 16.60 -11.08
N GLN A 163 5.97 16.49 -9.94
CA GLN A 163 5.49 17.03 -8.67
C GLN A 163 5.32 18.56 -8.72
N ILE A 164 6.26 19.26 -9.36
CA ILE A 164 6.15 20.71 -9.59
C ILE A 164 4.91 21.04 -10.44
N LEU A 165 4.61 20.23 -11.47
CA LEU A 165 3.42 20.41 -12.31
C LEU A 165 2.11 20.17 -11.53
N ILE A 166 2.09 19.18 -10.61
CA ILE A 166 0.96 18.96 -9.69
C ILE A 166 0.74 20.18 -8.80
N LEU A 167 1.79 20.70 -8.18
CA LEU A 167 1.71 21.89 -7.31
C LEU A 167 1.26 23.15 -8.06
N LYS A 168 1.56 23.23 -9.36
CA LYS A 168 1.08 24.29 -10.26
C LYS A 168 -0.36 24.08 -10.75
N GLY A 169 -1.02 23.00 -10.35
CA GLY A 169 -2.38 22.64 -10.80
C GLY A 169 -2.45 22.18 -12.26
N LYS A 170 -1.30 21.83 -12.88
CA LYS A 170 -1.23 21.35 -14.26
C LYS A 170 -1.34 19.82 -14.39
N ALA A 171 -1.29 19.11 -13.28
CA ALA A 171 -1.41 17.65 -13.20
C ALA A 171 -2.23 17.25 -11.97
N VAL A 172 -2.86 16.08 -12.04
CA VAL A 172 -3.63 15.50 -10.92
C VAL A 172 -2.79 14.44 -10.22
N ASP A 173 -2.84 14.45 -8.89
CA ASP A 173 -2.28 13.38 -8.07
C ASP A 173 -3.23 12.18 -8.01
N VAL A 174 -2.72 10.99 -8.34
CA VAL A 174 -3.51 9.76 -8.43
C VAL A 174 -4.13 9.40 -7.08
N GLY A 175 -3.37 9.56 -5.98
CA GLY A 175 -3.87 9.25 -4.64
C GLY A 175 -5.06 10.14 -4.28
N THR A 176 -4.98 11.41 -4.62
CA THR A 176 -6.08 12.37 -4.44
C THR A 176 -7.29 12.01 -5.28
N GLN A 177 -7.09 11.62 -6.55
CA GLN A 177 -8.18 11.22 -7.44
C GLN A 177 -8.89 9.95 -6.97
N VAL A 178 -8.13 8.90 -6.61
CA VAL A 178 -8.69 7.64 -6.08
C VAL A 178 -9.49 7.90 -4.81
N LYS A 179 -8.97 8.74 -3.90
CA LYS A 179 -9.69 9.11 -2.69
C LYS A 179 -11.01 9.83 -2.99
N GLN A 180 -11.01 10.79 -3.92
CA GLN A 180 -12.23 11.50 -4.31
C GLN A 180 -13.29 10.56 -4.89
N VAL A 181 -12.89 9.61 -5.73
CA VAL A 181 -13.80 8.60 -6.30
C VAL A 181 -14.38 7.71 -5.18
N ALA A 182 -13.54 7.28 -4.24
CA ALA A 182 -14.00 6.48 -3.10
C ALA A 182 -14.97 7.26 -2.20
N ASP A 183 -14.66 8.51 -1.89
CA ASP A 183 -15.51 9.39 -1.07
C ASP A 183 -16.87 9.62 -1.74
N GLN A 184 -16.90 9.85 -3.06
CA GLN A 184 -18.14 10.02 -3.82
C GLN A 184 -18.99 8.74 -3.83
N ALA A 185 -18.37 7.58 -4.03
CA ALA A 185 -19.08 6.30 -4.02
C ALA A 185 -19.77 6.00 -2.68
N ILE A 186 -19.23 6.48 -1.56
CA ILE A 186 -19.85 6.35 -0.23
C ILE A 186 -21.09 7.24 -0.10
N VAL A 187 -21.08 8.42 -0.72
CA VAL A 187 -22.22 9.36 -0.68
C VAL A 187 -23.40 8.81 -1.48
N ASP A 188 -23.14 8.24 -2.65
CA ASP A 188 -24.20 7.80 -3.58
C ASP A 188 -24.96 6.54 -3.12
N VAL A 189 -24.46 5.84 -2.10
CA VAL A 189 -25.08 4.63 -1.53
C VAL A 189 -26.12 4.95 -0.44
N LYS A 190 -26.21 6.22 -0.01
CA LYS A 190 -27.17 6.67 1.02
C LYS A 190 -28.45 7.23 0.42
#